data_AF-A0AAW0GBW3-F1
#
_entry.id   AF-A0AAW0GBW3-F1
#
_cell.length_a   1.000
_cell.length_b   1.000
_cell.length_c   1.000
_cell.angle_alpha   90.00
_cell.angle_beta   90.00
_cell.angle_gamma   90.00
#
_symmetry.space_group_name_H-M   'P 1'
#
loop_
_entity.id
_entity.type
_entity.pdbx_description
1 polymer ?
#
loop_
_entity_poly.entity_id
_entity_poly.type
_entity_poly.pdbx_seq_one_letter_code
_entity_poly.pdbx_strand_id
1 'polypeptide(L)'
;MFFAVELMRLLEGLHRAGFIHGDMKIDNCLLRMEDVPGSASAWDGTYSPAGDKGWRYKGIKLIDFGRTIDTKLFPAKQQFIGDWPTDARDCLELRNGQPWTFQPDYFGLAGIIYCMLYGKYIETTSIILAPALEDGQQRYKLSTPFKRYWQGEIWSRLFNLLLNPTTIRSDGTLPLCDEMGVIREEMEVWLQANCNRASNTLKGLLKKIGLSLLGGK
;
A
#
# COMPACT_ATOMS: atom_id res chain seq x y z
N MET A 1 -9.47 0.44 -2.27
CA MET A 1 -8.86 1.69 -2.78
C MET A 1 -8.64 2.71 -1.68
N PHE A 2 -9.66 3.20 -0.97
CA PHE A 2 -9.48 4.16 0.14
C PHE A 2 -8.35 3.79 1.13
N PHE A 3 -8.37 2.57 1.66
CA PHE A 3 -7.30 2.09 2.55
C PHE A 3 -5.93 1.93 1.89
N ALA A 4 -5.88 1.64 0.58
CA ALA A 4 -4.61 1.60 -0.15
C ALA A 4 -4.01 3.01 -0.25
N VAL A 5 -4.83 4.02 -0.53
CA VAL A 5 -4.41 5.43 -0.54
C VAL A 5 -3.87 5.86 0.83
N GLU A 6 -4.55 5.50 1.93
CA GLU A 6 -4.06 5.80 3.29
C GLU A 6 -2.70 5.15 3.56
N LEU A 7 -2.51 3.89 3.16
CA LEU A 7 -1.24 3.18 3.33
C LEU A 7 -0.13 3.75 2.46
N MET A 8 -0.42 4.11 1.21
CA MET A 8 0.54 4.77 0.31
C MET A 8 1.00 6.11 0.90
N ARG A 9 0.06 6.94 1.37
CA ARG A 9 0.40 8.24 2.00
C ARG A 9 1.26 8.06 3.24
N LEU A 10 0.95 7.06 4.07
CA LEU A 10 1.74 6.72 5.25
C LEU A 10 3.16 6.31 4.85
N LEU A 11 3.28 5.40 3.88
CA LEU A 11 4.58 4.88 3.46
C LEU A 11 5.44 5.95 2.76
N GLU A 12 4.83 6.82 1.94
CA GLU A 12 5.48 8.01 1.40
C GLU A 12 6.08 8.88 2.51
N GLY A 13 5.30 9.19 3.54
CA GLY A 13 5.76 9.99 4.67
C GLY A 13 6.93 9.33 5.42
N LEU A 14 6.82 8.02 5.67
CA LEU A 14 7.86 7.25 6.35
C LEU A 14 9.18 7.24 5.56
N HIS A 15 9.11 6.95 4.27
CA HIS A 15 10.26 6.87 3.39
C HIS A 15 10.91 8.24 3.16
N ARG A 16 10.12 9.32 2.99
CA ARG A 16 10.64 10.69 2.91
C ARG A 16 11.33 11.12 4.20
N ALA A 17 10.87 10.63 5.35
CA ALA A 17 11.51 10.88 6.64
C ALA A 17 12.80 10.06 6.84
N GLY A 18 13.11 9.11 5.94
CA GLY A 18 14.30 8.28 6.00
C GLY A 18 14.12 6.98 6.78
N PHE A 19 12.89 6.52 6.97
CA PHE A 19 12.60 5.28 7.71
C PHE A 19 12.15 4.16 6.77
N ILE A 20 12.59 2.94 7.06
CA ILE A 20 12.05 1.69 6.52
C ILE A 20 11.30 1.02 7.66
N HIS A 21 10.02 0.71 7.50
CA HIS A 21 9.22 0.06 8.55
C HIS A 21 9.76 -1.34 8.87
N GLY A 22 10.07 -2.13 7.84
CA GLY A 22 10.70 -3.45 7.93
C GLY A 22 9.75 -4.61 8.26
N ASP A 23 8.51 -4.32 8.65
CA ASP A 23 7.47 -5.32 8.95
C ASP A 23 6.07 -4.92 8.45
N MET A 24 5.99 -4.47 7.19
CA MET A 24 4.71 -4.06 6.57
C MET A 24 3.81 -5.27 6.33
N LYS A 25 2.80 -5.47 7.18
CA LYS A 25 1.79 -6.54 7.05
C LYS A 25 0.41 -6.09 7.52
N ILE A 26 -0.62 -6.84 7.13
CA ILE A 26 -2.02 -6.45 7.39
C ILE A 26 -2.33 -6.43 8.90
N ASP A 27 -1.70 -7.30 9.68
CA ASP A 27 -1.88 -7.39 11.14
C ASP A 27 -1.39 -6.13 11.87
N ASN A 28 -0.43 -5.41 11.27
CA ASN A 28 0.11 -4.16 11.81
C ASN A 28 -0.73 -2.94 11.40
N CYS A 29 -1.83 -3.12 10.65
CA CYS A 29 -2.71 -2.04 10.21
C CYS A 29 -3.96 -1.95 11.09
N LEU A 30 -4.01 -0.97 11.98
CA LEU A 30 -5.20 -0.67 12.78
C LEU A 30 -6.16 0.23 12.02
N LEU A 31 -7.46 -0.03 12.13
CA LEU A 31 -8.49 0.83 11.54
C LEU A 31 -8.75 2.04 12.44
N ARG A 32 -8.54 3.25 11.90
CA ARG A 32 -8.96 4.51 12.51
C ARG A 32 -10.38 4.80 12.07
N MET A 33 -11.35 4.59 12.96
CA MET A 33 -12.78 4.80 12.70
C MET A 33 -13.43 5.75 13.72
N GLU A 34 -12.68 6.76 14.15
CA GLU A 34 -13.02 7.67 15.26
C GLU A 34 -14.22 8.58 14.95
N ASP A 35 -15.04 8.91 15.94
CA ASP A 35 -16.17 9.82 15.74
C ASP A 35 -15.71 11.21 15.28
N VAL A 36 -16.48 11.82 14.37
CA VAL A 36 -16.18 13.15 13.87
C VAL A 36 -16.79 14.17 14.84
N PRO A 37 -15.99 15.07 15.44
CA PRO A 37 -16.52 16.08 16.35
C PRO A 37 -17.55 16.98 15.67
N GLY A 38 -18.60 17.32 16.42
CA GLY A 38 -19.69 18.17 15.95
C GLY A 38 -20.97 17.38 15.68
N SER A 39 -21.80 17.89 14.78
CA SER A 39 -23.10 17.31 14.44
C SER A 39 -22.96 16.05 13.57
N ALA A 40 -24.03 15.26 13.45
CA ALA A 40 -24.07 14.06 12.61
C ALA A 40 -23.77 14.31 11.11
N SER A 41 -23.85 15.57 10.66
CA SER A 41 -23.49 16.03 9.31
C SER A 41 -22.04 16.50 9.17
N ALA A 42 -21.24 16.48 10.23
CA ALA A 42 -19.83 16.92 10.20
C ALA A 42 -18.94 16.05 9.29
N TRP A 43 -19.33 14.80 9.05
CA TRP A 43 -18.70 13.95 8.03
C TRP A 43 -19.42 14.10 6.70
N ASP A 44 -18.78 14.65 5.67
CA ASP A 44 -19.35 14.79 4.33
C ASP A 44 -19.42 13.44 3.58
N GLY A 45 -20.39 13.27 2.70
CA GLY A 45 -20.48 12.08 1.83
C GLY A 45 -19.39 12.06 0.76
N THR A 46 -18.96 13.24 0.30
CA THR A 46 -17.91 13.43 -0.69
C THR A 46 -16.54 13.28 -0.06
N TYR A 47 -15.74 12.38 -0.62
CA TYR A 47 -14.36 12.13 -0.20
C TYR A 47 -13.47 13.37 -0.32
N SER A 48 -12.68 13.66 0.72
CA SER A 48 -11.62 14.68 0.70
C SER A 48 -10.25 14.04 0.95
N PRO A 49 -9.33 14.02 -0.03
CA PRO A 49 -7.96 13.56 0.13
C PRO A 49 -7.17 14.32 1.20
N ALA A 50 -7.47 15.61 1.39
CA ALA A 50 -6.87 16.46 2.43
C ALA A 50 -7.35 16.11 3.86
N GLY A 51 -8.30 15.18 4.01
CA GLY A 51 -8.85 14.82 5.31
C GLY A 51 -9.85 15.84 5.87
N ASP A 52 -10.32 16.76 5.04
CA ASP A 52 -11.34 17.74 5.44
C ASP A 52 -12.71 17.11 5.66
N LYS A 53 -13.61 17.86 6.27
CA LYS A 53 -15.02 17.47 6.47
C LYS A 53 -15.18 16.07 7.08
N GLY A 54 -14.37 15.79 8.10
CA GLY A 54 -14.41 14.55 8.88
C GLY A 54 -13.57 13.39 8.33
N TRP A 55 -13.00 13.49 7.11
CA TRP A 55 -12.24 12.39 6.52
C TRP A 55 -10.94 12.06 7.26
N ARG A 56 -10.30 13.02 7.94
CA ARG A 56 -9.12 12.78 8.78
C ARG A 56 -9.34 11.78 9.93
N TYR A 57 -10.58 11.65 10.41
CA TYR A 57 -10.93 10.73 11.49
C TYR A 57 -11.15 9.28 11.00
N LYS A 58 -11.09 9.06 9.68
CA LYS A 58 -11.21 7.75 9.05
C LYS A 58 -9.89 7.38 8.37
N GLY A 59 -9.48 6.12 8.45
CA GLY A 59 -8.26 5.66 7.77
C GLY A 59 -7.56 4.52 8.49
N ILE A 60 -6.24 4.50 8.41
CA ILE A 60 -5.38 3.47 9.02
C ILE A 60 -4.36 4.12 9.95
N LYS A 61 -4.01 3.42 11.03
CA LYS A 61 -2.81 3.66 11.85
C LYS A 61 -1.91 2.43 11.73
N LEU A 62 -0.66 2.64 11.33
CA LEU A 62 0.35 1.59 11.34
C LEU A 62 0.96 1.49 12.75
N ILE A 63 1.22 0.27 13.21
CA ILE A 63 1.86 -0.03 14.48
C ILE A 63 3.06 -0.97 14.25
N ASP A 64 3.75 -1.31 15.34
CA ASP A 64 4.86 -2.26 15.38
C ASP A 64 6.11 -1.82 14.60
N PHE A 65 6.77 -0.79 15.13
CA PHE A 65 8.04 -0.26 14.61
C PHE A 65 9.25 -1.04 15.16
N GLY A 66 9.07 -2.25 15.70
CA GLY A 66 10.15 -3.03 16.33
C GLY A 66 11.28 -3.44 15.38
N ARG A 67 11.02 -3.41 14.07
CA ARG A 67 11.98 -3.71 13.00
C ARG A 67 12.35 -2.49 12.14
N THR A 68 11.94 -1.30 12.58
CA THR A 68 12.14 -0.08 11.79
C THR A 68 13.60 0.33 11.75
N ILE A 69 14.06 0.73 10.57
CA ILE A 69 15.43 1.17 10.31
C ILE A 69 15.40 2.68 10.02
N ASP A 70 16.17 3.45 10.77
CA ASP A 70 16.51 4.83 10.42
C ASP A 70 17.72 4.83 9.48
N THR A 71 17.47 5.11 8.19
CA THR A 71 18.52 5.12 7.16
C THR A 71 19.55 6.23 7.36
N LYS A 72 19.23 7.28 8.13
CA LYS A 72 20.15 8.40 8.39
C LYS A 72 21.26 8.02 9.37
N LEU A 73 21.10 6.92 10.10
CA LEU A 73 22.12 6.37 11.00
C LEU A 73 23.19 5.54 10.26
N PHE A 74 23.03 5.35 8.96
CA PHE A 74 23.94 4.57 8.12
C PHE A 74 24.58 5.44 7.03
N PRO A 75 25.70 4.98 6.43
CA PRO A 75 26.28 5.65 5.27
C PRO A 75 25.28 5.84 4.13
N ALA A 76 25.48 6.89 3.33
CA ALA A 76 24.67 7.10 2.13
C ALA A 76 24.74 5.87 1.22
N LYS A 77 23.57 5.44 0.70
CA LYS A 77 23.40 4.25 -0.15
C LYS A 77 23.68 2.90 0.56
N GLN A 78 23.67 2.87 1.90
CA GLN A 78 23.71 1.62 2.65
C GLN A 78 22.60 0.67 2.17
N GLN A 79 22.96 -0.60 1.99
CA GLN A 79 22.02 -1.70 1.76
C GLN A 79 22.17 -2.74 2.87
N PHE A 80 21.16 -3.56 3.06
CA PHE A 80 21.09 -4.57 4.10
C PHE A 80 20.98 -5.96 3.48
N ILE A 81 21.44 -6.96 4.21
CA ILE A 81 21.27 -8.37 3.89
C ILE A 81 20.59 -9.00 5.10
N GLY A 82 19.52 -9.76 4.85
CA GLY A 82 18.84 -10.52 5.90
C GLY A 82 19.50 -11.89 6.07
N ASP A 83 19.79 -12.27 7.31
CA ASP A 83 20.32 -13.59 7.67
C ASP A 83 19.30 -14.35 8.53
N TRP A 84 18.08 -14.47 8.01
CA TRP A 84 17.00 -15.21 8.65
C TRP A 84 16.19 -16.00 7.62
N PRO A 85 15.49 -17.07 8.04
CA PRO A 85 14.62 -17.82 7.15
C PRO A 85 13.54 -16.92 6.55
N THR A 86 13.41 -16.95 5.22
CA THR A 86 12.41 -16.19 4.47
C THR A 86 11.23 -17.05 4.05
N ASP A 87 10.05 -16.45 3.88
CA ASP A 87 8.86 -17.09 3.32
C ASP A 87 8.27 -16.32 2.12
N ALA A 88 7.10 -16.73 1.64
CA ALA A 88 6.46 -16.15 0.46
C ALA A 88 6.01 -14.68 0.64
N ARG A 89 5.94 -14.19 1.87
CA ARG A 89 5.53 -12.82 2.25
C ARG A 89 6.73 -11.87 2.34
N ASP A 90 7.95 -12.40 2.31
CA ASP A 90 9.16 -11.58 2.20
C ASP A 90 9.38 -11.12 0.76
N CYS A 91 10.03 -9.96 0.61
CA CYS A 91 10.36 -9.42 -0.71
C CYS A 91 11.32 -10.34 -1.47
N LEU A 92 11.34 -10.18 -2.79
CA LEU A 92 12.10 -11.06 -3.68
C LEU A 92 13.61 -10.96 -3.43
N GLU A 93 14.12 -9.78 -3.07
CA GLU A 93 15.51 -9.58 -2.70
C GLU A 93 15.89 -10.40 -1.47
N LEU A 94 15.10 -10.35 -0.40
CA LEU A 94 15.31 -11.16 0.80
C LEU A 94 15.33 -12.65 0.47
N ARG A 95 14.32 -13.12 -0.29
CA ARG A 95 14.20 -14.53 -0.69
C ARG A 95 15.36 -15.03 -1.56
N ASN A 96 15.99 -14.12 -2.32
CA ASN A 96 17.11 -14.41 -3.20
C ASN A 96 18.48 -14.07 -2.56
N GLY A 97 18.51 -13.71 -1.27
CA GLY A 97 19.73 -13.31 -0.57
C GLY A 97 20.42 -12.07 -1.15
N GLN A 98 19.66 -11.19 -1.82
CA GLN A 98 20.17 -9.98 -2.45
C GLN A 98 20.15 -8.78 -1.49
N PRO A 99 21.04 -7.79 -1.70
CA PRO A 99 20.99 -6.54 -0.94
C PRO A 99 19.65 -5.80 -1.13
N TRP A 100 19.13 -5.25 -0.04
CA TRP A 100 17.85 -4.53 -0.02
C TRP A 100 17.91 -3.24 0.82
N THR A 101 16.93 -2.37 0.63
CA THR A 101 16.69 -1.11 1.35
C THR A 101 15.19 -0.93 1.60
N PHE A 102 14.46 -0.19 0.77
CA PHE A 102 13.03 0.08 0.93
C PHE A 102 12.12 -1.04 0.39
N GLN A 103 12.68 -2.04 -0.30
CA GLN A 103 11.92 -3.12 -0.94
C GLN A 103 11.00 -3.92 0.00
N PRO A 104 11.39 -4.25 1.26
CA PRO A 104 10.50 -4.97 2.17
C PRO A 104 9.18 -4.24 2.42
N ASP A 105 9.22 -2.91 2.52
CA ASP A 105 8.02 -2.10 2.73
C ASP A 105 7.12 -2.07 1.49
N TYR A 106 7.71 -1.94 0.30
CA TYR A 106 6.95 -1.97 -0.96
C TYR A 106 6.27 -3.32 -1.17
N PHE A 107 7.00 -4.41 -0.92
CA PHE A 107 6.45 -5.75 -1.02
C PHE A 107 5.36 -6.00 0.02
N GLY A 108 5.59 -5.56 1.26
CA GLY A 108 4.58 -5.63 2.33
C GLY A 108 3.31 -4.85 1.99
N LEU A 109 3.44 -3.65 1.41
CA LEU A 109 2.30 -2.89 0.90
C LEU A 109 1.56 -3.64 -0.22
N ALA A 110 2.28 -4.28 -1.15
CA ALA A 110 1.66 -5.14 -2.15
C ALA A 110 0.90 -6.31 -1.51
N GLY A 111 1.47 -6.94 -0.48
CA GLY A 111 0.84 -7.99 0.30
C GLY A 111 -0.47 -7.56 0.96
N ILE A 112 -0.48 -6.39 1.61
CA ILE A 112 -1.67 -5.82 2.25
C ILE A 112 -2.76 -5.53 1.20
N ILE A 113 -2.40 -4.89 0.10
CA ILE A 113 -3.35 -4.56 -0.98
C ILE A 113 -3.89 -5.84 -1.64
N TYR A 114 -3.04 -6.83 -1.88
CA TYR A 114 -3.45 -8.12 -2.42
C TYR A 114 -4.46 -8.81 -1.50
N CYS A 115 -4.19 -8.83 -0.19
CA CYS A 115 -5.12 -9.37 0.80
C CYS A 115 -6.47 -8.65 0.78
N MET A 116 -6.48 -7.31 0.74
CA MET A 116 -7.73 -6.53 0.65
C MET A 116 -8.52 -6.78 -0.64
N LEU A 117 -7.85 -7.04 -1.77
CA LEU A 117 -8.50 -7.28 -3.06
C LEU A 117 -9.06 -8.71 -3.16
N TYR A 118 -8.25 -9.71 -2.77
CA TYR A 118 -8.53 -11.12 -3.05
C TYR A 118 -8.96 -11.93 -1.81
N GLY A 119 -8.88 -11.37 -0.61
CA GLY A 119 -9.27 -12.04 0.63
C GLY A 119 -8.33 -13.17 1.06
N LYS A 120 -7.10 -13.20 0.53
CA LYS A 120 -6.08 -14.21 0.82
C LYS A 120 -4.69 -13.59 0.79
N TYR A 121 -3.74 -14.22 1.48
CA TYR A 121 -2.35 -13.75 1.52
C TYR A 121 -1.62 -14.03 0.20
N ILE A 122 -0.53 -13.28 -0.05
CA ILE A 122 0.40 -13.59 -1.13
C ILE A 122 1.08 -14.93 -0.81
N GLU A 123 1.08 -15.80 -1.81
CA GLU A 123 1.81 -17.06 -1.82
C GLU A 123 2.83 -17.05 -2.96
N THR A 124 3.74 -18.03 -3.00
CA THR A 124 4.73 -18.18 -4.08
C THR A 124 4.10 -18.20 -5.47
N THR A 125 2.90 -18.76 -5.61
CA THR A 125 2.14 -18.84 -6.87
C THR A 125 1.39 -17.56 -7.23
N SER A 126 1.31 -16.60 -6.31
CA SER A 126 0.59 -15.33 -6.50
C SER A 126 1.39 -14.34 -7.36
N ILE A 127 2.71 -14.53 -7.46
CA ILE A 127 3.64 -13.69 -8.22
C ILE A 127 4.31 -14.54 -9.28
N ILE A 128 4.30 -14.07 -10.52
CA ILE A 128 4.93 -14.74 -11.66
C ILE A 128 5.82 -13.76 -12.42
N LEU A 129 6.79 -14.30 -13.15
CA LEU A 129 7.58 -13.51 -14.09
C LEU A 129 6.67 -12.98 -15.20
N ALA A 130 6.76 -11.69 -15.46
CA ALA A 130 6.19 -11.05 -16.62
C ALA A 130 7.02 -11.45 -17.87
N PRO A 131 6.41 -11.40 -19.07
CA PRO A 131 7.15 -11.58 -20.31
C PRO A 131 8.35 -10.63 -20.35
N ALA A 132 9.51 -11.14 -20.77
CA ALA A 132 10.72 -10.34 -20.89
C ALA A 132 10.44 -9.13 -21.79
N LEU A 133 10.76 -7.94 -21.30
CA LEU A 133 10.75 -6.73 -22.10
C LEU A 133 12.02 -6.66 -22.96
N GLU A 134 12.02 -5.79 -23.97
CA GLU A 134 13.18 -5.58 -24.85
C GLU A 134 14.44 -5.12 -24.10
N ASP A 135 14.28 -4.57 -22.89
CA ASP A 135 15.37 -4.16 -21.99
C ASP A 135 16.10 -5.34 -21.30
N GLY A 136 15.61 -6.57 -21.47
CA GLY A 136 16.16 -7.78 -20.86
C GLY A 136 15.92 -7.89 -19.35
N GLN A 137 15.22 -6.94 -18.73
CA GLN A 137 14.97 -6.96 -17.29
C GLN A 137 13.81 -7.89 -16.94
N GLN A 138 14.05 -8.77 -15.98
CA GLN A 138 13.01 -9.61 -15.41
C GLN A 138 12.11 -8.75 -14.51
N ARG A 139 10.81 -8.80 -14.78
CA ARG A 139 9.79 -8.15 -13.96
C ARG A 139 8.81 -9.18 -13.41
N TYR A 140 8.20 -8.86 -12.30
CA TYR A 140 7.23 -9.66 -11.58
C TYR A 140 5.86 -9.01 -11.66
N LYS A 141 4.82 -9.83 -11.77
CA LYS A 141 3.42 -9.39 -11.77
C LYS A 141 2.57 -10.37 -10.97
N LEU A 142 1.36 -9.95 -10.64
CA LEU A 142 0.37 -10.86 -10.07
C LEU A 142 -0.02 -11.93 -11.08
N SER A 143 -0.16 -13.17 -10.61
CA SER A 143 -0.68 -14.29 -11.40
C SER A 143 -2.20 -14.21 -11.58
N THR A 144 -2.89 -13.67 -10.57
CA THR A 144 -4.35 -13.56 -10.57
C THR A 144 -4.79 -12.28 -11.30
N PRO A 145 -5.65 -12.36 -12.33
CA PRO A 145 -6.13 -11.16 -13.01
C PRO A 145 -7.02 -10.31 -12.10
N PHE A 146 -7.08 -9.01 -12.37
CA PHE A 146 -8.02 -8.11 -11.70
C PHE A 146 -9.46 -8.37 -12.16
N LYS A 147 -10.44 -8.16 -11.27
CA LYS A 147 -11.86 -8.25 -11.63
C LYS A 147 -12.22 -7.12 -12.61
N ARG A 148 -13.12 -7.41 -13.57
CA ARG A 148 -13.51 -6.48 -14.65
C ARG A 148 -13.96 -5.10 -14.17
N TYR A 149 -14.60 -5.01 -13.01
CA TYR A 149 -15.13 -3.75 -12.45
C TYR A 149 -14.13 -3.00 -11.56
N TRP A 150 -12.92 -3.55 -11.38
CA TRP A 150 -11.83 -2.86 -10.69
C TRP A 150 -11.06 -1.99 -11.67
N GLN A 151 -10.34 -1.01 -11.12
CA GLN A 151 -9.51 -0.04 -11.84
C GLN A 151 -8.20 -0.72 -12.23
N GLY A 152 -8.31 -1.74 -13.09
CA GLY A 152 -7.24 -2.69 -13.40
C GLY A 152 -5.95 -2.02 -13.87
N GLU A 153 -6.07 -0.93 -14.63
CA GLU A 153 -4.90 -0.14 -15.08
C GLU A 153 -4.14 0.49 -13.92
N ILE A 154 -4.84 1.22 -13.04
CA ILE A 154 -4.25 1.86 -11.86
C ILE A 154 -3.63 0.79 -10.93
N TRP A 155 -4.34 -0.31 -10.70
CA TRP A 155 -3.82 -1.41 -9.88
C TRP A 155 -2.60 -2.08 -10.52
N SER A 156 -2.60 -2.31 -11.84
CA SER A 156 -1.46 -2.90 -12.54
C SER A 156 -0.21 -2.03 -12.41
N ARG A 157 -0.36 -0.71 -12.57
CA ARG A 157 0.73 0.25 -12.39
C ARG A 157 1.26 0.23 -10.95
N LEU A 158 0.37 0.20 -9.96
CA LEU A 158 0.77 0.12 -8.56
C LEU A 158 1.51 -1.17 -8.24
N PHE A 159 0.97 -2.34 -8.61
CA PHE A 159 1.64 -3.61 -8.35
C PHE A 159 2.95 -3.73 -9.11
N ASN A 160 3.05 -3.18 -10.33
CA ASN A 160 4.32 -3.12 -11.04
C ASN A 160 5.37 -2.31 -10.26
N LEU A 161 4.99 -1.14 -9.72
CA LEU A 161 5.87 -0.30 -8.89
C LEU A 161 6.31 -1.03 -7.61
N LEU A 162 5.36 -1.68 -6.91
CA LEU A 162 5.63 -2.29 -5.62
C LEU A 162 6.44 -3.60 -5.71
N LEU A 163 6.24 -4.38 -6.78
CA LEU A 163 6.92 -5.66 -6.98
C LEU A 163 8.26 -5.52 -7.71
N ASN A 164 8.48 -4.40 -8.41
CA ASN A 164 9.69 -4.16 -9.20
C ASN A 164 10.31 -2.77 -8.89
N PRO A 165 10.53 -2.42 -7.62
CA PRO A 165 10.90 -1.04 -7.26
C PRO A 165 12.24 -0.60 -7.88
N THR A 166 13.19 -1.52 -8.08
CA THR A 166 14.50 -1.22 -8.67
C THR A 166 14.49 -1.06 -10.19
N THR A 167 13.39 -1.41 -10.87
CA THR A 167 13.26 -1.28 -12.33
C THR A 167 12.49 -0.04 -12.75
N ILE A 168 12.00 0.76 -11.80
CA ILE A 168 11.16 1.94 -12.10
C ILE A 168 12.01 3.11 -12.58
N ARG A 169 13.16 3.33 -11.94
CA ARG A 169 14.17 4.29 -12.38
C ARG A 169 15.31 3.56 -13.07
N SER A 170 15.92 4.18 -14.07
CA SER A 170 17.04 3.60 -14.81
C SER A 170 18.28 3.35 -13.93
N ASP A 171 18.42 4.09 -12.83
CA ASP A 171 19.51 3.97 -11.86
C ASP A 171 19.16 3.06 -10.66
N GLY A 172 17.92 2.55 -10.60
CA GLY A 172 17.42 1.74 -9.49
C GLY A 172 17.32 2.46 -8.15
N THR A 173 17.36 3.80 -8.12
CA THR A 173 17.40 4.56 -6.86
C THR A 173 16.06 4.50 -6.11
N LEU A 174 16.14 4.23 -4.81
CA LEU A 174 15.02 4.21 -3.86
C LEU A 174 15.18 5.32 -2.81
N PRO A 175 14.09 5.84 -2.20
CA PRO A 175 12.69 5.43 -2.37
C PRO A 175 11.99 6.07 -3.59
N LEU A 176 10.87 5.46 -4.00
CA LEU A 176 9.97 5.85 -5.10
C LEU A 176 8.77 6.69 -4.64
N CYS A 177 8.97 7.62 -3.71
CA CYS A 177 7.87 8.37 -3.11
C CYS A 177 7.09 9.22 -4.13
N ASP A 178 7.77 9.78 -5.13
CA ASP A 178 7.14 10.65 -6.13
C ASP A 178 6.33 9.82 -7.14
N GLU A 179 6.89 8.70 -7.62
CA GLU A 179 6.23 7.78 -8.54
C GLU A 179 5.00 7.12 -7.90
N MET A 180 5.11 6.73 -6.62
CA MET A 180 3.97 6.22 -5.86
C MET A 180 2.92 7.30 -5.62
N GLY A 181 3.36 8.54 -5.35
CA GLY A 181 2.49 9.71 -5.18
C GLY A 181 1.62 10.00 -6.40
N VAL A 182 2.18 9.90 -7.61
CA VAL A 182 1.41 10.07 -8.86
C VAL A 182 0.26 9.05 -8.95
N ILE A 183 0.53 7.78 -8.64
CA ILE A 183 -0.50 6.73 -8.66
C ILE A 183 -1.53 6.95 -7.54
N ARG A 184 -1.08 7.40 -6.36
CA ARG A 184 -1.96 7.72 -5.22
C ARG A 184 -2.93 8.83 -5.58
N GLU A 185 -2.46 9.91 -6.20
CA GLU A 185 -3.28 11.05 -6.62
C GLU A 185 -4.31 10.65 -7.66
N GLU A 186 -3.95 9.77 -8.60
CA GLU A 186 -4.92 9.21 -9.56
C GLU A 186 -6.00 8.37 -8.85
N MET A 187 -5.63 7.56 -7.86
CA MET A 187 -6.60 6.84 -7.02
C MET A 187 -7.50 7.80 -6.22
N GLU A 188 -6.96 8.91 -5.72
CA GLU A 188 -7.70 9.93 -4.99
C GLU A 188 -8.72 10.63 -5.90
N VAL A 189 -8.31 11.06 -7.10
CA VAL A 189 -9.21 11.64 -8.10
C VAL A 189 -10.32 10.67 -8.45
N TRP A 190 -9.98 9.39 -8.68
CA TRP A 190 -10.98 8.36 -8.94
C TRP A 190 -11.95 8.20 -7.77
N LEU A 191 -11.45 8.17 -6.52
CA LEU A 191 -12.28 8.06 -5.33
C LEU A 191 -13.21 9.26 -5.17
N GLN A 192 -12.73 10.49 -5.36
CA GLN A 192 -13.55 11.69 -5.28
C GLN A 192 -14.70 11.64 -6.28
N ALA A 193 -14.42 11.29 -7.54
CA ALA A 193 -15.43 11.18 -8.58
C ALA A 193 -16.45 10.04 -8.35
N ASN A 194 -16.08 9.00 -7.59
CA ASN A 194 -16.87 7.77 -7.47
C ASN A 194 -17.34 7.43 -6.04
N CYS A 195 -17.07 8.28 -5.05
CA CYS A 195 -17.39 8.03 -3.64
C CYS A 195 -18.90 8.01 -3.34
N ASN A 196 -19.72 8.65 -4.17
CA ASN A 196 -21.17 8.81 -3.98
C ASN A 196 -22.01 8.08 -5.04
N ARG A 197 -21.56 6.90 -5.49
CA ARG A 197 -22.37 6.06 -6.40
C ARG A 197 -23.70 5.66 -5.74
N ALA A 198 -24.76 5.56 -6.56
CA ALA A 198 -26.14 5.34 -6.11
C ALA A 198 -26.31 4.09 -5.22
N SER A 199 -25.48 3.07 -5.42
CA SER A 199 -25.33 1.93 -4.51
C SER A 199 -23.92 1.93 -3.90
N ASN A 200 -23.85 1.68 -2.59
CA ASN A 200 -22.60 1.55 -1.82
C ASN A 200 -21.68 2.78 -1.85
N THR A 201 -22.13 3.90 -1.27
CA THR A 201 -21.27 5.07 -1.05
C THR A 201 -20.07 4.70 -0.19
N LEU A 202 -18.91 5.35 -0.42
CA LEU A 202 -17.69 5.11 0.36
C LEU A 202 -17.93 5.35 1.85
N LYS A 203 -18.61 6.46 2.19
CA LYS A 203 -19.04 6.76 3.56
C LYS A 203 -19.93 5.65 4.15
N GLY A 204 -20.89 5.14 3.37
CA GLY A 204 -21.77 4.05 3.80
C GLY A 204 -21.02 2.74 4.05
N LEU A 205 -20.08 2.39 3.18
CA LEU A 205 -19.21 1.21 3.36
C LEU A 205 -18.34 1.34 4.61
N LEU A 206 -17.73 2.50 4.82
CA LEU A 206 -16.95 2.78 6.03
C LEU A 206 -17.80 2.72 7.30
N LYS A 207 -19.05 3.21 7.27
CA LYS A 207 -19.98 3.05 8.41
C LYS A 207 -20.27 1.57 8.71
N LYS A 208 -20.50 0.74 7.68
CA LYS A 208 -20.71 -0.71 7.87
C LYS A 208 -19.51 -1.38 8.53
N ILE A 209 -18.29 -1.02 8.12
CA ILE A 209 -17.07 -1.50 8.77
C ILE A 209 -17.05 -1.07 10.24
N GLY A 210 -17.33 0.21 10.54
CA GLY A 210 -17.39 0.70 11.92
C GLY A 210 -18.40 -0.05 12.79
N LEU A 211 -19.59 -0.34 12.26
CA LEU A 211 -20.61 -1.14 12.97
C LEU A 211 -20.14 -2.58 13.22
N SER A 212 -19.52 -3.20 12.22
CA SER A 212 -18.98 -4.55 12.36
C SER A 212 -17.87 -4.65 13.42
N LEU A 213 -17.08 -3.58 13.63
CA LEU A 213 -16.06 -3.52 14.67
C LEU A 213 -16.66 -3.47 16.09
N LEU A 214 -17.86 -2.91 16.23
CA LEU A 214 -18.58 -2.81 17.51
C LEU A 214 -19.47 -4.04 17.79
N GLY A 215 -19.38 -5.10 16.97
CA GLY A 215 -20.20 -6.30 17.09
C GLY A 215 -21.64 -6.16 16.57
N GLY A 216 -21.95 -5.07 15.85
CA GLY A 216 -23.26 -4.89 15.22
C GLY A 216 -23.39 -5.76 13.97
N LYS A 217 -24.35 -6.70 13.98
CA LYS A 217 -24.85 -7.38 12.77
C LYS A 217 -25.60 -6.39 11.87
#